data_AF-A0A401M607-F1
#
_entry.id   AF-A0A401M607-F1
#
_cell.length_a   1.000
_cell.length_b   1.000
_cell.length_c   1.000
_cell.angle_alpha   90.00
_cell.angle_beta   90.00
_cell.angle_gamma   90.00
#
_symmetry.space_group_name_H-M   'P 1'
#
loop_
_entity.id
_entity.type
_entity.pdbx_description
1 polymer ?
#
loop_
_entity_poly.entity_id
_entity_poly.type
_entity_poly.pdbx_seq_one_letter_code
_entity_poly.pdbx_strand_id
1 'polypeptide(L)' 'MAHRVKEGLTAFFRAEAEQGGVSDPDLLARQLSLVFDGAGARAGIGADSLAGLVAPTVTSLLDAAGMR' A
#
# COMPACT_ATOMS: atom_id res chain seq x y z
N MET A 1 9.55 8.97 15.35
CA MET A 1 8.62 9.65 14.42
C MET A 1 8.24 8.78 13.24
N ALA A 2 9.18 8.11 12.57
CA ALA A 2 8.88 7.24 11.43
C ALA A 2 7.83 6.14 11.71
N HIS A 3 7.88 5.49 12.88
CA HIS A 3 6.90 4.45 13.24
C HIS A 3 5.46 4.98 13.31
N ARG A 4 5.23 6.12 13.98
CA ARG A 4 3.90 6.76 14.07
C ARG A 4 3.36 7.22 12.71
N VAL A 5 4.23 7.64 11.80
CA VAL A 5 3.82 8.01 10.43
C VAL A 5 3.37 6.76 9.67
N LYS A 6 4.07 5.63 9.83
CA LYS A 6 3.71 4.36 9.18
C LYS A 6 2.46 3.70 9.77
N GLU A 7 2.26 3.80 11.08
CA GLU A 7 1.02 3.38 11.73
C GLU A 7 -0.16 4.22 11.23
N GLY A 8 0.02 5.56 11.14
CA GLY A 8 -0.97 6.46 10.57
C GLY A 8 -1.29 6.13 9.10
N LEU A 9 -0.29 5.76 8.31
CA LEU A 9 -0.47 5.36 6.92
C LEU A 9 -1.21 4.02 6.79
N THR A 10 -0.89 3.04 7.63
CA THR A 10 -1.58 1.74 7.63
C THR A 10 -3.04 1.91 8.04
N ALA A 11 -3.30 2.75 9.04
CA ALA A 11 -4.67 3.10 9.46
C ALA A 11 -5.43 3.83 8.34
N PHE A 12 -4.77 4.72 7.59
CA PHE A 12 -5.35 5.35 6.42
C PHE A 12 -5.75 4.31 5.36
N PHE A 13 -4.85 3.40 4.96
CA PHE A 13 -5.19 2.37 3.98
C PHE A 13 -6.33 1.46 4.41
N ARG A 14 -6.39 1.12 5.71
CA ARG A 14 -7.51 0.36 6.27
C ARG A 14 -8.84 1.10 6.12
N ALA A 15 -8.87 2.40 6.47
CA ALA A 15 -10.07 3.21 6.36
C ALA A 15 -10.57 3.33 4.91
N GLU A 16 -9.65 3.45 3.95
CA GLU A 16 -10.00 3.46 2.52
C GLU A 16 -10.50 2.08 2.05
N ALA A 17 -9.88 0.99 2.50
CA ALA A 17 -10.30 -0.37 2.17
C ALA A 17 -11.70 -0.70 2.75
N GLU A 18 -12.00 -0.23 3.97
CA GLU A 18 -13.33 -0.33 4.58
C GLU A 18 -14.37 0.44 3.77
N GLN A 19 -14.05 1.67 3.34
CA GLN A 19 -14.93 2.48 2.47
C GLN A 19 -15.14 1.84 1.10
N GLY A 20 -14.11 1.18 0.55
CA GLY A 20 -14.18 0.45 -0.72
C GLY A 20 -14.92 -0.88 -0.66
N GLY A 21 -15.43 -1.30 0.50
CA GLY A 21 -16.20 -2.54 0.65
C GLY A 21 -15.36 -3.81 0.55
N VAL A 22 -14.06 -3.72 0.81
CA VAL A 22 -13.13 -4.87 0.79
C VAL A 22 -13.51 -5.86 1.89
N SER A 23 -13.51 -7.16 1.58
CA SER A 23 -13.89 -8.21 2.53
C SER A 23 -12.87 -8.43 3.66
N ASP A 24 -11.59 -8.12 3.41
CA ASP A 24 -10.53 -8.11 4.43
C ASP A 24 -9.69 -6.81 4.34
N PRO A 25 -10.20 -5.70 4.92
CA PRO A 25 -9.53 -4.40 4.89
C PRO A 25 -8.16 -4.40 5.59
N ASP A 26 -8.01 -5.23 6.62
CA ASP A 26 -6.77 -5.36 7.38
C ASP A 26 -5.65 -6.02 6.55
N LEU A 27 -6.00 -7.02 5.73
CA LEU A 27 -5.05 -7.62 4.79
C LEU A 27 -4.61 -6.60 3.72
N LEU A 28 -5.57 -5.90 3.09
CA LEU A 28 -5.23 -4.93 2.05
C LEU A 28 -4.35 -3.80 2.60
N ALA A 29 -4.67 -3.28 3.79
CA ALA A 29 -3.87 -2.25 4.45
C ALA A 29 -2.41 -2.68 4.67
N ARG A 30 -2.19 -3.91 5.15
CA ARG A 30 -0.83 -4.46 5.34
C ARG A 30 -0.08 -4.62 4.02
N GLN A 31 -0.76 -5.07 2.96
CA GLN A 31 -0.15 -5.23 1.64
C GLN A 31 0.27 -3.87 1.06
N LEU A 32 -0.59 -2.85 1.15
CA LEU A 32 -0.28 -1.49 0.69
C LEU A 32 0.86 -0.86 1.50
N SER A 33 0.90 -1.08 2.82
CA SER A 33 2.03 -0.65 3.66
C SER A 33 3.35 -1.34 3.26
N LEU A 34 3.31 -2.63 2.91
CA LEU A 34 4.50 -3.36 2.43
C LEU A 34 5.00 -2.79 1.08
N VAL A 35 4.09 -2.49 0.16
CA VAL A 35 4.44 -1.86 -1.13
C VAL A 35 5.05 -0.48 -0.91
N PHE A 36 4.45 0.35 -0.05
CA PHE A 36 4.95 1.68 0.30
C PHE A 36 6.36 1.61 0.89
N ASP A 37 6.57 0.73 1.87
CA ASP A 37 7.87 0.54 2.52
C ASP A 37 8.93 0.06 1.53
N GLY A 38 8.61 -0.94 0.71
CA GLY A 38 9.52 -1.47 -0.29
C GLY A 38 9.88 -0.44 -1.38
N ALA A 39 8.89 0.33 -1.84
CA ALA A 39 9.10 1.41 -2.81
C ALA A 39 10.00 2.51 -2.22
N GLY A 40 9.69 2.98 -1.01
CA GLY A 40 10.49 3.98 -0.31
C GLY A 40 11.94 3.52 -0.06
N ALA A 41 12.13 2.26 0.33
CA ALA A 41 13.47 1.70 0.54
C ALA A 41 14.29 1.66 -0.75
N ARG A 42 13.73 1.16 -1.85
CA ARG A 42 14.45 1.04 -3.14
C ARG A 42 14.74 2.41 -3.77
N ALA A 43 13.76 3.31 -3.79
CA ALA A 43 13.96 4.66 -4.32
C ALA A 43 14.94 5.46 -3.44
N GLY A 44 14.85 5.32 -2.11
CA GLY A 44 15.69 6.05 -1.16
C GLY A 44 17.18 5.75 -1.28
N ILE A 45 17.55 4.55 -1.75
CA ILE A 45 18.95 4.17 -2.04
C ILE A 45 19.33 4.25 -3.51
N GLY A 46 18.41 4.70 -4.38
CA GLY A 46 18.64 4.75 -5.84
C GLY A 46 18.69 3.39 -6.52
N ALA A 47 18.17 2.33 -5.91
CA ALA A 47 18.15 0.98 -6.49
C ALA A 47 17.09 0.81 -7.58
N ASP A 48 16.05 1.65 -7.61
CA ASP A 48 14.96 1.59 -8.58
C ASP A 48 14.33 2.99 -8.77
N SER A 49 13.93 3.33 -10.00
CA SER A 49 13.18 4.55 -10.32
C SER A 49 11.67 4.40 -10.11
N LEU A 50 11.21 3.16 -9.89
CA LEU A 50 9.82 2.75 -9.66
C LEU A 50 8.87 3.01 -10.86
N ALA A 51 9.40 3.52 -11.97
CA ALA A 51 8.62 3.85 -13.15
C ALA A 51 7.94 2.60 -13.71
N GLY A 52 6.61 2.65 -13.79
CA GLY A 52 5.80 1.52 -14.26
C GLY A 52 5.71 0.34 -13.27
N LEU A 53 6.21 0.45 -12.04
CA LEU A 53 6.16 -0.63 -11.06
C LEU A 53 5.02 -0.44 -10.05
N VAL A 54 4.93 0.74 -9.43
CA VAL A 54 4.02 0.96 -8.28
C VAL A 54 2.56 0.88 -8.70
N ALA A 55 2.17 1.60 -9.76
CA ALA A 55 0.78 1.65 -10.22
C ALA A 55 0.20 0.26 -10.54
N PRO A 56 0.79 -0.58 -11.42
CA PRO A 56 0.22 -1.90 -11.71
C PRO A 56 0.25 -2.85 -10.51
N THR A 57 1.24 -2.71 -9.61
CA THR A 57 1.29 -3.50 -8.38
C THR A 57 0.11 -3.17 -7.47
N VAL A 58 -0.14 -1.87 -7.23
CA VAL A 58 -1.26 -1.42 -6.41
C VAL A 58 -2.58 -1.83 -7.07
N THR A 59 -2.77 -1.58 -8.37
CA THR A 59 -3.98 -2.00 -9.11
C THR A 59 -4.26 -3.49 -8.93
N SER A 60 -3.23 -4.35 -9.07
CA SER A 60 -3.40 -5.80 -8.89
C SER A 60 -3.85 -6.18 -7.48
N LEU A 61 -3.38 -5.47 -6.44
CA LEU A 61 -3.81 -5.68 -5.06
C LEU A 61 -5.25 -5.22 -4.83
N LEU A 62 -5.63 -4.07 -5.41
CA LEU A 62 -7.00 -3.55 -5.30
C LEU A 62 -8.00 -4.48 -5.99
N ASP A 63 -7.68 -4.95 -7.20
CA ASP A 63 -8.50 -5.90 -7.96
C ASP A 63 -8.64 -7.23 -7.19
N ALA A 64 -7.54 -7.75 -6.65
CA ALA A 64 -7.54 -8.99 -5.86
C ALA A 64 -8.34 -8.86 -4.55
N ALA A 65 -8.39 -7.65 -3.98
CA ALA A 65 -9.18 -7.34 -2.80
C ALA A 65 -10.68 -7.12 -3.12
N GLY A 66 -11.05 -7.15 -4.40
CA GLY A 66 -12.44 -6.96 -4.84
C GLY A 66 -12.90 -5.51 -4.82
N MET A 67 -11.97 -4.54 -4.79
CA MET A 67 -12.33 -3.13 -4.99
C MET A 67 -12.84 -2.92 -6.42
N ARG A 68 -13.89 -2.11 -6.56
CA ARG A 68 -14.48 -1.71 -7.84
C ARG A 68 -14.56 -0.20 -7.94
#